data_AF-A0A2S2NFT5-F1
#
_entry.id   AF-A0A2S2NFT5-F1
#
_cell.length_a   1.000
_cell.length_b   1.000
_cell.length_c   1.000
_cell.angle_alpha   90.00
_cell.angle_beta   90.00
_cell.angle_gamma   90.00
#
_symmetry.space_group_name_H-M   'P 1'
#
loop_
_entity.id
_entity.type
_entity.pdbx_description
1 polymer ?
#
loop_
_entity_poly.entity_id
_entity_poly.type
_entity_poly.pdbx_seq_one_letter_code
_entity_poly.pdbx_strand_id
1 'polypeptide(L)'
;MIITSALYIVKLIMPIFVSKFVTGPKPMSYFLKITPFRLLWCMSYVVLIYYTPNLIRKDGLVAVPTYYNFIMGLVLISNEMLSFFMLLTLFAFFCRLSDPRFGGTYMTLFNTFFYLGFLLSNTFILKLVDLFTFKKCSNDDLNSCSAQNLKNLCKENGGSCVISVDGYYIVVFMSLIVGFVWYGVFKNIIKKYQSLSISHWMINIKRPVAQTAVESCLIPT
;
A
#
# COMPACT_ATOMS: atom_id res chain seq x y z
N MET A 1 -16.29 13.15 -2.36
CA MET A 1 -15.77 14.10 -3.37
C MET A 1 -14.97 15.25 -2.77
N ILE A 2 -15.44 15.93 -1.73
CA ILE A 2 -14.68 17.04 -1.10
C ILE A 2 -13.37 16.57 -0.45
N ILE A 3 -13.41 15.48 0.33
CA ILE A 3 -12.22 14.90 0.99
C ILE A 3 -11.16 14.48 -0.03
N THR A 4 -11.59 13.84 -1.14
CA THR A 4 -10.68 13.39 -2.21
C THR A 4 -10.02 14.57 -2.92
N SER A 5 -10.75 15.65 -3.19
CA SER A 5 -10.17 16.85 -3.79
C SER A 5 -9.16 17.52 -2.85
N ALA A 6 -9.48 17.62 -1.55
CA ALA A 6 -8.56 18.15 -0.55
C ALA A 6 -7.27 17.31 -0.46
N LEU A 7 -7.37 15.98 -0.53
CA LEU A 7 -6.21 15.09 -0.53
C LEU A 7 -5.24 15.35 -1.69
N TYR A 8 -5.75 15.60 -2.90
CA TYR A 8 -4.89 15.89 -4.04
C TYR A 8 -4.10 17.19 -3.86
N ILE A 9 -4.73 18.24 -3.30
CA ILE A 9 -4.07 19.51 -3.00
C ILE A 9 -2.94 19.28 -1.98
N VAL A 10 -3.21 18.53 -0.90
CA VAL A 10 -2.20 18.24 0.11
C VAL A 10 -1.04 17.41 -0.48
N LYS A 11 -1.33 16.41 -1.33
CA LYS A 11 -0.31 15.59 -2.02
C LYS A 11 0.54 16.40 -2.99
N LEU A 12 0.03 17.49 -3.56
CA LEU A 12 0.79 18.38 -4.45
C LEU A 12 1.79 19.24 -3.67
N ILE A 13 1.39 19.71 -2.48
CA ILE A 13 2.21 20.57 -1.63
C ILE A 13 3.28 19.75 -0.88
N MET A 14 2.96 18.52 -0.52
CA MET A 14 3.79 17.64 0.32
C MET A 14 5.24 17.44 -0.19
N PRO A 15 5.51 17.20 -1.49
CA PRO A 15 6.86 17.03 -2.01
C PRO A 15 7.76 18.24 -1.76
N ILE A 16 7.21 19.45 -1.66
CA ILE A 16 7.98 20.67 -1.37
C ILE A 16 8.65 20.54 0.00
N PHE A 17 7.89 20.13 1.01
CA PHE A 17 8.37 19.94 2.39
C PHE A 17 9.25 18.70 2.53
N VAL A 18 8.92 17.65 1.78
CA VAL A 18 9.53 16.32 1.91
C VAL A 18 10.77 16.14 1.02
N SER A 19 10.97 17.04 0.05
CA SER A 19 12.10 17.06 -0.89
C SER A 19 13.44 16.83 -0.20
N LYS A 20 13.72 17.56 0.89
CA LYS A 20 14.98 17.44 1.66
C LYS A 20 15.23 16.03 2.21
N PHE A 21 14.17 15.33 2.61
CA PHE A 21 14.28 13.96 3.14
C PHE A 21 14.44 12.92 2.04
N VAL A 22 13.83 13.18 0.88
CA VAL A 22 13.80 12.28 -0.27
C VAL A 22 15.07 12.37 -1.12
N THR A 23 15.66 13.57 -1.27
CA THR A 23 16.92 13.77 -2.01
C THR A 23 18.17 13.34 -1.23
N GLY A 24 18.05 13.14 0.09
CA GLY A 24 19.14 12.74 0.96
C GLY A 24 19.82 11.42 0.55
N PRO A 25 21.03 11.13 1.06
CA PRO A 25 21.84 9.98 0.65
C PRO A 25 21.20 8.63 0.95
N LYS A 26 20.17 8.61 1.81
CA LYS A 26 19.65 7.39 2.42
C LYS A 26 18.10 7.34 2.44
N PRO A 27 17.40 7.43 1.29
CA PRO A 27 15.94 7.56 1.25
C PRO A 27 15.21 6.37 1.87
N MET A 28 15.71 5.15 1.63
CA MET A 28 15.06 3.93 2.11
C MET A 28 15.21 3.72 3.64
N SER A 29 16.12 4.45 4.30
CA SER A 29 16.16 4.47 5.76
C SER A 29 14.96 5.21 6.36
N TYR A 30 14.40 6.20 5.67
CA TYR A 30 13.19 6.90 6.11
C TYR A 30 11.95 6.04 5.89
N PHE A 31 11.89 5.32 4.76
CA PHE A 31 10.86 4.31 4.50
C PHE A 31 10.78 3.29 5.66
N LEU A 32 11.92 2.74 6.07
CA LEU A 32 12.00 1.76 7.17
C LEU A 32 11.72 2.36 8.55
N LYS A 33 11.88 3.66 8.77
CA LYS A 33 11.49 4.32 10.03
C LYS A 33 9.97 4.52 10.11
N ILE A 34 9.33 4.81 8.98
CA ILE A 34 7.88 5.09 8.93
C ILE A 34 7.04 3.82 8.83
N THR A 35 7.57 2.75 8.24
CA THR A 35 6.87 1.45 8.12
C THR A 35 6.23 0.97 9.43
N PRO A 36 6.93 0.90 10.60
CA PRO A 36 6.31 0.46 11.85
C PRO A 36 5.25 1.44 12.35
N PHE A 37 5.45 2.75 12.17
CA PHE A 37 4.45 3.75 12.53
C PHE A 37 3.16 3.57 11.71
N ARG A 38 3.28 3.29 10.42
CA ARG A 38 2.14 3.01 9.54
C ARG A 38 1.43 1.71 9.93
N LEU A 39 2.16 0.65 10.23
CA LEU A 39 1.56 -0.63 10.69
C LEU A 39 0.73 -0.43 11.97
N LEU A 40 1.25 0.36 12.92
CA LEU A 40 0.50 0.70 14.13
C LEU A 40 -0.69 1.61 13.83
N TRP A 41 -0.54 2.56 12.90
CA TRP A 41 -1.64 3.43 12.47
C TRP A 41 -2.81 2.65 11.86
N CYS A 42 -2.57 1.49 11.23
CA CYS A 42 -3.65 0.64 10.73
C CYS A 42 -4.61 0.16 11.85
N MET A 43 -4.14 0.02 13.09
CA MET A 43 -5.01 -0.36 14.22
C MET A 43 -6.06 0.70 14.53
N SER A 44 -5.71 1.99 14.39
CA SER A 44 -6.69 3.07 14.62
C SER A 44 -7.83 3.02 13.59
N TYR A 45 -7.54 2.59 12.37
CA TYR A 45 -8.53 2.42 11.31
C TYR A 45 -9.52 1.29 11.61
N VAL A 46 -9.02 0.15 12.08
CA VAL A 46 -9.86 -1.00 12.46
C VAL A 46 -10.77 -0.65 13.64
N VAL A 47 -10.21 0.00 14.66
CA VAL A 47 -10.96 0.44 15.84
C VAL A 47 -12.08 1.40 15.43
N LEU A 48 -11.78 2.36 14.56
CA LEU A 48 -12.79 3.30 14.05
C LEU A 48 -13.94 2.58 13.36
N ILE A 49 -13.64 1.65 12.44
CA ILE A 49 -14.64 0.86 11.70
C ILE A 49 -15.50 0.00 12.63
N TYR A 50 -14.88 -0.60 13.65
CA TYR A 50 -15.59 -1.42 14.63
C TYR A 50 -16.64 -0.61 15.41
N TYR A 51 -16.33 0.63 15.77
CA TYR A 51 -17.26 1.52 16.48
C TYR A 51 -18.26 2.24 15.56
N THR A 52 -18.01 2.30 14.25
CA THR A 52 -18.89 2.92 13.26
C THR A 52 -20.38 2.56 13.39
N PRO A 53 -20.80 1.27 13.45
CA PRO A 53 -22.22 0.94 13.55
C PRO A 53 -22.89 1.49 14.81
N ASN A 54 -22.17 1.52 15.93
CA ASN A 54 -22.67 2.05 17.21
C ASN A 54 -22.78 3.58 17.20
N LEU A 55 -21.93 4.27 16.44
CA LEU A 55 -21.90 5.73 16.35
C LEU A 55 -22.91 6.31 15.37
N ILE A 56 -23.23 5.56 14.30
CA ILE A 56 -24.15 6.01 13.25
C ILE A 56 -25.61 5.64 13.57
N ARG A 57 -25.84 4.52 14.25
CA ARG A 57 -27.20 4.02 14.52
C ARG A 57 -27.65 4.39 15.93
N LYS A 58 -28.27 5.57 16.07
CA LYS A 58 -29.06 5.94 17.26
C LYS A 58 -30.54 5.76 16.94
N ASP A 59 -31.23 4.94 17.74
CA ASP A 59 -32.69 4.77 17.69
C ASP A 59 -33.26 4.39 16.31
N GLY A 60 -32.51 3.60 15.52
CA GLY A 60 -32.95 3.12 14.20
C GLY A 60 -32.86 4.15 13.06
N LEU A 61 -32.49 5.40 13.37
CA LEU A 61 -32.25 6.46 12.38
C LEU A 61 -30.75 6.54 12.07
N VAL A 62 -30.42 6.56 10.77
CA VAL A 62 -29.05 6.72 10.28
C VAL A 62 -28.71 8.22 10.29
N ALA A 63 -28.32 8.73 11.46
CA ALA A 63 -27.86 10.11 11.61
C ALA A 63 -26.35 10.10 11.80
N VAL A 64 -25.58 10.36 10.72
CA VAL A 64 -24.12 10.41 10.79
C VAL A 64 -23.70 11.72 11.48
N PRO A 65 -23.11 11.66 12.68
CA PRO A 65 -22.74 12.87 13.39
C PRO A 65 -21.58 13.59 12.70
N THR A 66 -21.59 14.93 12.70
CA THR A 66 -20.55 15.75 12.05
C THR A 66 -19.15 15.47 12.59
N TYR A 67 -19.03 15.18 13.89
CA TYR A 67 -17.75 14.85 14.53
C TYR A 67 -17.16 13.54 13.99
N TYR A 68 -17.98 12.54 13.68
CA TYR A 68 -17.52 11.26 13.16
C TYR A 68 -16.90 11.42 11.76
N ASN A 69 -17.55 12.20 10.90
CA ASN A 69 -17.02 12.52 9.57
C ASN A 69 -15.68 13.26 9.63
N PHE A 70 -15.52 14.18 10.59
CA PHE A 70 -14.26 14.89 10.79
C PHE A 70 -13.13 13.95 11.23
N ILE A 71 -13.39 13.10 12.24
CA ILE A 71 -12.41 12.12 12.74
C ILE A 71 -12.01 11.14 11.64
N MET A 72 -13.00 10.59 10.91
CA MET A 72 -12.75 9.67 9.79
C MET A 72 -11.92 10.34 8.69
N GLY A 73 -12.23 11.59 8.34
CA GLY A 73 -11.45 12.38 7.39
C GLY A 73 -10.00 12.57 7.84
N LEU A 74 -9.76 12.89 9.12
CA LEU A 74 -8.43 13.11 9.67
C LEU A 74 -7.57 11.82 9.67
N VAL A 75 -8.17 10.69 10.04
CA VAL A 75 -7.51 9.37 10.00
C VAL A 75 -7.19 8.96 8.56
N LEU A 76 -8.10 9.23 7.62
CA LEU A 76 -7.89 8.94 6.20
C LEU A 76 -6.76 9.80 5.61
N ILE A 77 -6.76 11.11 5.90
CA ILE A 77 -5.73 12.04 5.42
C ILE A 77 -4.35 11.63 5.95
N SER A 78 -4.22 11.39 7.26
CA SER A 78 -2.94 10.97 7.84
C SER A 78 -2.42 9.65 7.23
N ASN A 79 -3.27 8.65 7.02
CA ASN A 79 -2.89 7.40 6.37
C ASN A 79 -2.41 7.62 4.91
N GLU A 80 -3.15 8.41 4.14
CA GLU A 80 -2.79 8.75 2.76
C GLU A 80 -1.45 9.49 2.69
N MET A 81 -1.19 10.38 3.63
CA MET A 81 0.06 11.14 3.70
C MET A 81 1.25 10.25 4.02
N LEU A 82 1.11 9.31 4.96
CA LEU A 82 2.15 8.32 5.26
C LEU A 82 2.44 7.43 4.05
N SER A 83 1.39 6.96 3.38
CA SER A 83 1.51 6.13 2.18
C SER A 83 2.22 6.89 1.04
N PHE A 84 1.84 8.14 0.82
CA PHE A 84 2.46 8.99 -0.19
C PHE A 84 3.93 9.30 0.12
N PHE A 85 4.28 9.55 1.39
CA PHE A 85 5.69 9.71 1.79
C PHE A 85 6.51 8.46 1.48
N MET A 86 6.00 7.29 1.87
CA MET A 86 6.66 6.01 1.59
C MET A 86 6.86 5.80 0.08
N LEU A 87 5.85 6.14 -0.73
CA LEU A 87 5.91 6.09 -2.19
C LEU A 87 7.03 6.98 -2.74
N LEU A 88 7.12 8.24 -2.29
CA LEU A 88 8.20 9.15 -2.72
C LEU A 88 9.60 8.63 -2.37
N THR A 89 9.78 8.07 -1.16
CA THR A 89 11.08 7.51 -0.77
C THR A 89 11.45 6.27 -1.58
N LEU A 90 10.47 5.46 -1.98
CA LEU A 90 10.67 4.31 -2.86
C LEU A 90 11.08 4.75 -4.26
N PHE A 91 10.39 5.75 -4.82
CA PHE A 91 10.74 6.31 -6.13
C PHE A 91 12.10 6.97 -6.15
N ALA A 92 12.49 7.68 -5.10
CA ALA A 92 13.84 8.23 -4.99
C ALA A 92 14.91 7.14 -4.87
N PHE A 93 14.59 6.00 -4.27
CA PHE A 93 15.46 4.83 -4.29
C PHE A 93 15.57 4.23 -5.70
N PHE A 94 14.46 4.08 -6.43
CA PHE A 94 14.46 3.63 -7.83
C PHE A 94 15.28 4.56 -8.74
N CYS A 95 15.12 5.88 -8.62
CA CYS A 95 15.93 6.85 -9.37
C CYS A 95 17.43 6.69 -9.13
N ARG A 96 17.84 6.36 -7.89
CA ARG A 96 19.25 6.15 -7.53
C ARG A 96 19.79 4.81 -8.01
N LEU A 97 18.92 3.81 -8.15
CA LEU A 97 19.28 2.47 -8.59
C LEU A 97 19.42 2.39 -10.12
N SER A 98 18.64 3.21 -10.83
CA SER A 98 18.65 3.29 -12.28
C SER A 98 19.97 3.84 -12.80
N ASP A 99 20.60 3.13 -13.74
CA ASP A 99 21.76 3.64 -14.48
C ASP A 99 21.34 4.88 -15.29
N PRO A 100 22.05 6.02 -15.20
CA PRO A 100 21.70 7.25 -15.93
C PRO A 100 21.67 7.06 -17.46
N ARG A 101 22.39 6.07 -18.01
CA ARG A 101 22.37 5.76 -19.45
C ARG A 101 21.07 5.10 -19.91
N PHE A 102 20.41 4.36 -19.03
CA PHE A 102 19.19 3.60 -19.32
C PHE A 102 18.07 3.89 -18.32
N GLY A 103 18.05 5.11 -17.76
CA GLY A 103 17.20 5.45 -16.62
C GLY A 103 15.71 5.24 -16.87
N GLY A 104 15.24 5.52 -18.10
CA GLY A 104 13.85 5.30 -18.51
C GLY A 104 13.44 3.83 -18.51
N THR A 105 14.32 2.94 -18.98
CA THR A 105 14.08 1.49 -19.02
C THR A 105 14.02 0.91 -17.61
N TYR A 106 14.99 1.26 -16.76
CA TYR A 106 15.00 0.83 -15.35
C TYR A 106 13.78 1.35 -14.58
N MET A 107 13.42 2.62 -14.75
CA MET A 107 12.25 3.20 -14.08
C MET A 107 10.94 2.53 -14.51
N THR A 108 10.78 2.25 -15.81
CA THR A 108 9.61 1.52 -16.32
C THR A 108 9.54 0.11 -15.74
N LEU A 109 10.67 -0.61 -15.70
CA LEU A 109 10.73 -1.94 -15.11
C LEU A 109 10.33 -1.94 -13.63
N PHE A 110 10.88 -1.01 -12.83
CA PHE A 110 10.54 -0.91 -11.41
C PHE A 110 9.07 -0.53 -11.19
N ASN A 111 8.51 0.34 -12.04
CA ASN A 111 7.08 0.65 -12.02
C ASN A 111 6.22 -0.59 -12.30
N THR A 112 6.59 -1.39 -13.30
CA THR A 112 5.88 -2.63 -13.61
C THR A 112 5.90 -3.59 -12.41
N PHE A 113 7.05 -3.81 -11.79
CA PHE A 113 7.14 -4.65 -10.59
C PHE A 113 6.34 -4.09 -9.40
N PHE A 114 6.36 -2.77 -9.21
CA PHE A 114 5.58 -2.12 -8.16
C PHE A 114 4.07 -2.33 -8.35
N TYR A 115 3.55 -2.04 -9.55
CA TYR A 115 2.12 -2.20 -9.84
C TYR A 115 1.69 -3.67 -9.83
N LEU A 116 2.52 -4.58 -10.33
CA LEU A 116 2.26 -6.02 -10.26
C LEU A 116 2.15 -6.49 -8.80
N GLY A 117 3.09 -6.08 -7.94
CA GLY A 117 3.06 -6.39 -6.52
C GLY A 117 1.81 -5.84 -5.82
N PHE A 118 1.42 -4.60 -6.14
CA PHE A 118 0.21 -3.98 -5.60
C PHE A 118 -1.07 -4.71 -6.02
N LEU A 119 -1.23 -5.02 -7.30
CA LEU A 119 -2.41 -5.71 -7.82
C LEU A 119 -2.53 -7.12 -7.23
N LEU A 120 -1.45 -7.90 -7.26
CA LEU A 120 -1.43 -9.25 -6.71
C LEU A 120 -1.79 -9.26 -5.22
N SER A 121 -1.22 -8.33 -4.44
CA SER A 121 -1.49 -8.23 -3.01
C SER A 121 -2.96 -7.90 -2.73
N ASN A 122 -3.54 -6.95 -3.47
CA ASN A 122 -4.93 -6.56 -3.28
C ASN A 122 -5.90 -7.68 -3.66
N THR A 123 -5.68 -8.33 -4.81
CA THR A 123 -6.51 -9.47 -5.23
C THR A 123 -6.41 -10.62 -4.23
N PHE A 124 -5.22 -10.90 -3.71
CA PHE A 124 -5.01 -11.92 -2.71
C PHE A 124 -5.74 -11.60 -1.39
N ILE A 125 -5.62 -10.38 -0.90
CA ILE A 125 -6.27 -9.95 0.36
C ILE A 125 -7.80 -10.00 0.23
N LEU A 126 -8.37 -9.50 -0.87
CA LEU A 126 -9.83 -9.54 -1.07
C LEU A 126 -10.35 -10.98 -1.11
N LYS A 127 -9.63 -11.88 -1.80
CA LYS A 127 -9.98 -13.29 -1.82
C LYS A 127 -9.87 -13.94 -0.43
N LEU A 128 -8.87 -13.56 0.37
CA LEU A 128 -8.76 -14.03 1.75
C LEU A 128 -9.94 -13.55 2.61
N VAL A 129 -10.38 -12.30 2.45
CA VAL A 129 -11.54 -11.77 3.19
C VAL A 129 -12.79 -12.59 2.87
N ASP A 130 -13.03 -12.89 1.59
CA ASP A 130 -14.16 -13.72 1.18
C ASP A 130 -14.08 -15.15 1.76
N LEU A 131 -12.87 -15.74 1.81
CA LEU A 131 -12.66 -17.07 2.38
C LEU A 131 -12.87 -17.12 3.90
N PHE A 132 -12.51 -16.05 4.62
CA PHE A 132 -12.66 -15.97 6.07
C PHE A 132 -13.99 -15.38 6.54
N THR A 133 -14.87 -14.97 5.60
CA THR A 133 -16.18 -14.43 5.94
C THR A 133 -17.22 -15.54 6.06
N PHE A 134 -17.76 -15.73 7.26
CA PHE A 134 -18.79 -16.74 7.52
C PHE A 134 -20.17 -16.10 7.67
N LYS A 135 -21.14 -16.62 6.92
CA LYS A 135 -22.54 -16.18 6.91
C LYS A 135 -23.43 -17.30 7.45
N LYS A 136 -24.51 -16.93 8.10
CA LYS A 136 -25.53 -17.85 8.61
C LYS A 136 -26.93 -17.33 8.29
N CYS A 137 -27.90 -18.23 8.18
CA CYS A 137 -29.29 -17.84 8.05
C CYS A 137 -29.87 -17.47 9.42
N SER A 138 -30.65 -16.39 9.50
CA SER A 138 -31.28 -15.94 10.76
C SER A 138 -32.21 -16.98 11.41
N ASN A 139 -32.77 -17.89 10.61
CA ASN A 139 -33.75 -18.88 11.06
C ASN A 139 -33.17 -20.30 11.15
N ASP A 140 -31.94 -20.52 10.67
CA ASP A 140 -31.29 -21.83 10.64
C ASP A 140 -29.76 -21.67 10.71
N ASP A 141 -29.19 -22.10 11.84
CA ASP A 141 -27.76 -22.06 12.12
C ASP A 141 -26.93 -23.04 11.25
N LEU A 142 -27.57 -24.06 10.67
CA LEU A 142 -26.92 -25.05 9.81
C LEU A 142 -26.72 -24.53 8.37
N ASN A 143 -27.50 -23.52 7.96
CA ASN A 143 -27.42 -22.96 6.63
C ASN A 143 -26.36 -21.84 6.55
N SER A 144 -25.23 -22.14 5.92
CA SER A 144 -24.07 -21.25 5.82
C SER A 144 -24.16 -20.16 4.73
N CYS A 145 -25.30 -19.99 4.04
CA CYS A 145 -25.54 -18.95 3.03
C CYS A 145 -24.39 -18.77 1.99
N SER A 146 -23.64 -19.83 1.70
CA SER A 146 -22.42 -19.78 0.87
C SER A 146 -22.76 -19.91 -0.61
N ALA A 147 -23.56 -20.92 -0.97
CA ALA A 147 -24.08 -21.15 -2.31
C ALA A 147 -25.37 -20.38 -2.59
N GLN A 148 -25.67 -20.11 -3.86
CA GLN A 148 -26.89 -19.41 -4.25
C GLN A 148 -28.17 -20.16 -3.83
N ASN A 149 -28.17 -21.49 -3.94
CA ASN A 149 -29.28 -22.34 -3.51
C ASN A 149 -29.58 -22.18 -2.01
N LEU A 150 -28.52 -22.14 -1.18
CA LEU A 150 -28.62 -21.97 0.27
C LEU A 150 -29.16 -20.58 0.66
N LYS A 151 -28.77 -19.54 -0.08
CA LYS A 151 -29.32 -18.18 0.09
C LYS A 151 -30.80 -18.11 -0.28
N ASN A 152 -31.20 -18.76 -1.37
CA ASN A 152 -32.59 -18.80 -1.81
C ASN A 152 -33.46 -19.53 -0.79
N LEU A 153 -33.00 -20.69 -0.30
CA LEU A 153 -33.71 -21.48 0.71
C LEU A 153 -33.86 -20.71 2.04
N CYS A 154 -32.83 -19.95 2.45
CA CYS A 154 -32.94 -19.06 3.62
C CYS A 154 -34.00 -17.96 3.41
N LYS A 155 -34.09 -17.37 2.21
CA LYS A 155 -35.10 -16.34 1.90
C LYS A 155 -36.51 -16.90 1.80
N GLU A 156 -36.68 -18.08 1.20
CA GLU A 156 -37.96 -18.77 1.09
C GLU A 156 -38.51 -19.12 2.48
N ASN A 157 -37.63 -19.49 3.42
CA ASN A 157 -37.97 -19.73 4.82
C ASN A 157 -38.15 -18.42 5.64
N GLY A 158 -38.31 -17.27 4.98
CA GLY A 158 -38.52 -15.96 5.62
C GLY A 158 -37.30 -15.43 6.38
N GLY A 159 -36.12 -16.02 6.19
CA GLY A 159 -34.87 -15.66 6.85
C GLY A 159 -34.02 -14.67 6.05
N SER A 160 -33.09 -14.01 6.74
CA SER A 160 -32.05 -13.20 6.10
C SER A 160 -30.66 -13.77 6.39
N CYS A 161 -29.76 -13.71 5.42
CA CYS A 161 -28.38 -14.13 5.60
C CYS A 161 -27.62 -13.04 6.36
N VAL A 162 -27.28 -13.33 7.61
CA VAL A 162 -26.52 -12.45 8.49
C VAL A 162 -25.04 -12.87 8.48
N ILE A 163 -24.15 -11.88 8.55
CA ILE A 163 -22.72 -12.13 8.70
C ILE A 163 -22.47 -12.47 10.16
N SER A 164 -22.02 -13.70 10.44
CA SER A 164 -21.74 -14.15 11.80
C SER A 164 -20.31 -13.81 12.20
N VAL A 165 -19.35 -14.00 11.27
CA VAL A 165 -17.94 -13.64 11.46
C VAL A 165 -17.48 -12.88 10.23
N ASP A 166 -17.04 -11.63 10.44
CA ASP A 166 -16.53 -10.79 9.38
C ASP A 166 -15.04 -11.08 9.16
N GLY A 167 -14.71 -11.63 7.98
CA GLY A 167 -13.35 -11.99 7.60
C GLY A 167 -12.42 -10.78 7.51
N TYR A 168 -12.95 -9.56 7.40
CA TYR A 168 -12.18 -8.33 7.40
C TYR A 168 -11.26 -8.23 8.63
N TYR A 169 -11.79 -8.39 9.84
CA TYR A 169 -11.01 -8.23 11.07
C TYR A 169 -9.93 -9.29 11.22
N ILE A 170 -10.24 -10.54 10.85
CA ILE A 170 -9.30 -11.66 10.86
C ILE A 170 -8.14 -11.39 9.89
N VAL A 171 -8.46 -10.99 8.65
CA VAL A 171 -7.46 -10.73 7.62
C VAL A 171 -6.60 -9.52 7.99
N VAL A 172 -7.18 -8.46 8.56
CA VAL A 172 -6.38 -7.31 9.00
C VAL A 172 -5.38 -7.73 10.09
N PHE A 173 -5.81 -8.52 11.08
CA PHE A 173 -4.91 -9.02 12.12
C PHE A 173 -3.77 -9.87 11.54
N MET A 174 -4.08 -10.79 10.62
CA MET A 174 -3.08 -11.58 9.89
C MET A 174 -2.12 -10.70 9.09
N SER A 175 -2.64 -9.67 8.40
CA SER A 175 -1.83 -8.74 7.60
C SER A 175 -0.84 -7.93 8.43
N LEU A 176 -1.21 -7.58 9.67
CA LEU A 176 -0.33 -6.89 10.60
C LEU A 176 0.84 -7.79 11.04
N ILE A 177 0.56 -9.04 11.39
CA ILE A 177 1.60 -10.01 11.77
C ILE A 177 2.58 -10.18 10.59
N VAL A 178 2.06 -10.43 9.40
CA VAL A 178 2.88 -10.56 8.18
C VAL A 178 3.70 -9.30 7.93
N GLY A 179 3.13 -8.11 8.13
CA GLY A 179 3.83 -6.83 7.99
C GLY A 179 5.00 -6.66 8.96
N PHE A 180 4.83 -7.04 10.22
CA PHE A 180 5.91 -7.00 11.22
C PHE A 180 7.01 -8.03 10.94
N VAL A 181 6.65 -9.25 10.53
CA VAL A 181 7.60 -10.28 10.12
C VAL A 181 8.41 -9.81 8.91
N TRP A 182 7.73 -9.27 7.89
CA TRP A 182 8.38 -8.70 6.71
C TRP A 182 9.34 -7.58 7.08
N TYR A 183 8.92 -6.67 7.97
CA TYR A 183 9.78 -5.60 8.45
C TYR A 183 11.04 -6.13 9.14
N GLY A 184 10.91 -7.14 10.01
CA GLY A 184 12.04 -7.76 10.70
C GLY A 184 13.05 -8.41 9.75
N VAL A 185 12.55 -9.19 8.77
CA VAL A 185 13.39 -9.93 7.81
C VAL A 185 14.09 -8.98 6.82
N PHE A 186 13.34 -8.06 6.21
CA PHE A 186 13.85 -7.28 5.08
C PHE A 186 14.55 -5.98 5.47
N LYS A 187 14.36 -5.45 6.68
CA LYS A 187 14.99 -4.19 7.12
C LYS A 187 16.51 -4.18 6.96
N ASN A 188 17.18 -5.25 7.35
CA ASN A 188 18.64 -5.34 7.27
C ASN A 188 19.12 -5.54 5.83
N ILE A 189 18.38 -6.33 5.06
CA ILE A 189 18.64 -6.58 3.63
C ILE A 189 18.55 -5.28 2.84
N ILE A 190 17.47 -4.52 3.05
CA ILE A 190 17.24 -3.23 2.38
C ILE A 190 18.33 -2.21 2.75
N LYS A 191 18.71 -2.13 4.02
CA LYS A 191 19.82 -1.26 4.46
C LYS A 191 21.14 -1.62 3.78
N LYS A 192 21.42 -2.91 3.60
CA LYS A 192 22.60 -3.41 2.89
C LYS A 192 22.58 -2.97 1.43
N TYR A 193 21.47 -3.19 0.72
CA TYR A 193 21.35 -2.77 -0.69
C TYR A 193 21.48 -1.26 -0.87
N GLN A 194 20.91 -0.48 0.04
CA GLN A 194 21.01 0.97 0.04
C GLN A 194 22.45 1.49 0.27
N SER A 195 23.31 0.69 0.90
CA SER A 195 24.72 1.05 1.15
C SER A 195 25.66 0.71 -0.01
N LEU A 196 25.18 -0.06 -1.00
CA LEU A 196 25.98 -0.38 -2.19
C LEU A 196 26.16 0.88 -3.06
N SER A 197 27.38 1.05 -3.59
CA SER A 197 27.69 2.13 -4.51
C SER A 197 26.96 1.96 -5.83
N ILE A 198 26.66 3.08 -6.50
CA ILE A 198 25.99 3.12 -7.82
C ILE A 198 26.74 2.28 -8.86
N SER A 199 28.07 2.15 -8.74
CA SER A 199 28.90 1.33 -9.62
C SER A 199 28.53 -0.15 -9.68
N HIS A 200 27.91 -0.70 -8.64
CA HIS A 200 27.45 -2.09 -8.65
C HIS A 200 26.15 -2.29 -9.45
N TRP A 201 25.43 -1.20 -9.73
CA TRP A 201 24.15 -1.20 -10.44
C TRP A 201 24.28 -0.75 -11.90
N MET A 202 25.46 -0.23 -12.28
CA MET A 202 25.74 0.21 -13.65
C MET A 202 26.18 -0.96 -14.52
N ILE A 203 25.77 -0.92 -15.79
CA ILE A 203 26.20 -1.90 -16.79
C ILE A 203 27.62 -1.54 -17.25
N ASN A 204 28.59 -2.43 -17.00
CA ASN A 204 29.95 -2.24 -17.46
C ASN A 204 30.07 -2.57 -18.96
N ILE A 205 29.82 -1.58 -19.81
CA ILE A 205 29.96 -1.72 -21.25
C ILE A 205 31.45 -1.67 -21.60
N LYS A 206 32.05 -2.82 -21.95
CA LYS A 206 33.34 -2.83 -22.65
C LYS A 206 33.11 -2.19 -24.03
N ARG A 207 33.72 -1.03 -24.29
CA ARG A 207 33.70 -0.43 -25.63
C ARG A 207 34.38 -1.40 -26.61
N PRO A 208 33.76 -1.74 -27.75
CA PRO A 208 34.47 -2.44 -28.80
C PRO A 208 35.63 -1.56 -29.29
N VAL A 209 36.83 -2.16 -29.39
CA VAL A 209 38.12 -1.52 -29.71
C VAL A 209 38.11 -0.72 -31.03
N ALA A 210 37.09 -0.89 -31.86
CA ALA A 210 36.93 -0.18 -33.13
C ALA A 210 36.63 1.33 -32.99
N GLN A 211 36.10 1.81 -31.87
CA GLN A 211 35.80 3.24 -31.70
C GLN A 211 37.00 4.10 -31.26
N THR A 212 38.02 3.51 -30.63
CA THR A 212 39.22 4.24 -30.20
C THR A 212 40.12 4.69 -31.36
N ALA A 213 39.99 4.10 -32.56
CA ALA A 213 40.78 4.50 -33.73
C ALA A 213 40.19 5.69 -34.49
N VAL A 214 38.88 5.99 -34.33
CA VAL A 214 38.21 7.05 -35.09
C VAL A 214 38.29 8.40 -34.36
N GLU A 215 38.37 8.40 -33.03
CA GLU A 215 38.44 9.63 -32.22
C GLU A 215 39.83 10.30 -32.26
N SER A 216 40.90 9.56 -32.61
CA SER A 216 42.26 10.11 -32.78
C SER A 216 42.47 10.89 -34.09
N CYS A 217 41.53 10.85 -35.03
CA CYS A 217 41.64 11.56 -36.32
C CYS A 217 40.82 12.86 -36.39
N LEU A 218 40.14 13.26 -35.30
CA LEU A 218 39.26 14.44 -35.28
C LEU A 218 39.84 15.63 -34.49
N ILE A 219 41.15 15.64 -34.21
CA ILE A 219 41.84 16.82 -33.69
C ILE A 219 42.68 17.41 -34.82
N PRO A 220 42.23 18.47 -35.52
CA PRO A 220 43.10 19.29 -36.33
C PRO A 220 43.99 20.11 -35.40
N THR A 221 45.29 20.10 -35.69
CA THR A 221 46.33 20.99 -35.15
C THR A 221 45.99 22.46 -35.31
#